data_AF-A0A1B8EQA9-F1
#
_entry.id   AF-A0A1B8EQA9-F1
#
_cell.length_a   1.000
_cell.length_b   1.000
_cell.length_c   1.000
_cell.angle_alpha   90.00
_cell.angle_beta   90.00
_cell.angle_gamma   90.00
#
_symmetry.space_group_name_H-M   'P 1'
#
loop_
_entity.id
_entity.type
_entity.pdbx_description
1 polymer ?
#
loop_
_entity_poly.entity_id
_entity_poly.type
_entity_poly.pdbx_seq_one_letter_code
_entity_poly.pdbx_strand_id
1 'polypeptide(L)'
;MDTFLERVVPPTTDVTVMGWDWDWYKAVDLFLMEKQGKEETRMQRADVEGMKCWRNTPRRTEDISDRVLEDASGVEGRRKGFWIHICVYDVNLGRNPYYDQNRHDLYNLGPKQYQFYNL
;
A
#
# COMPACT_ATOMS: atom_id res chain seq x y z
N MET A 1 -8.75 6.59 -7.51
CA MET A 1 -8.04 5.31 -7.65
C MET A 1 -8.99 4.13 -7.46
N ASP A 2 -9.73 4.02 -6.36
CA ASP A 2 -10.59 2.86 -6.05
C ASP A 2 -11.62 2.57 -7.17
N THR A 3 -12.38 3.60 -7.59
CA THR A 3 -13.33 3.50 -8.71
C THR A 3 -12.68 3.12 -10.05
N PHE A 4 -11.43 3.53 -10.26
CA PHE A 4 -10.69 3.17 -11.47
C PHE A 4 -10.36 1.67 -11.43
N LEU A 5 -9.78 1.19 -10.33
CA LEU A 5 -9.48 -0.23 -10.13
C LEU A 5 -10.75 -1.10 -10.24
N GLU A 6 -11.90 -0.63 -9.74
CA GLU A 6 -13.19 -1.35 -9.86
C GLU A 6 -13.62 -1.57 -11.30
N ARG A 7 -13.20 -0.69 -12.22
CA ARG A 7 -13.57 -0.77 -13.64
C ARG A 7 -12.57 -1.58 -14.47
N VAL A 8 -11.29 -1.55 -14.11
CA VAL A 8 -10.22 -2.08 -14.97
C VAL A 8 -9.73 -3.47 -14.57
N VAL A 9 -9.98 -3.90 -13.32
CA VAL A 9 -9.55 -5.22 -12.83
C VAL A 9 -10.66 -5.92 -12.04
N PRO A 10 -10.82 -7.25 -12.19
CA PRO A 10 -11.79 -8.02 -11.43
C PRO A 10 -11.69 -7.77 -9.92
N PRO A 11 -12.82 -7.77 -9.19
CA PRO A 11 -12.85 -7.44 -7.76
C PRO A 11 -11.98 -8.37 -6.91
N THR A 12 -11.71 -9.59 -7.37
CA THR A 12 -10.90 -10.61 -6.69
C THR A 12 -9.41 -10.54 -6.99
N THR A 13 -8.99 -9.69 -7.93
CA THR A 13 -7.58 -9.58 -8.34
C THR A 13 -6.77 -8.81 -7.31
N ASP A 14 -5.62 -9.38 -6.92
CA ASP A 14 -4.59 -8.67 -6.14
C ASP A 14 -3.91 -7.62 -7.01
N VAL A 15 -3.86 -6.38 -6.52
CA VAL A 15 -3.36 -5.24 -7.27
C VAL A 15 -2.14 -4.64 -6.59
N THR A 16 -1.13 -4.33 -7.38
CA THR A 16 0.00 -3.47 -7.00
C THR A 16 0.06 -2.28 -7.94
N VAL A 17 0.07 -1.07 -7.39
CA VAL A 17 0.18 0.19 -8.13
C VAL A 17 1.58 0.75 -7.95
N MET A 18 2.24 1.04 -9.07
CA MET A 18 3.53 1.72 -9.08
C MET A 18 3.36 3.20 -8.74
N GLY A 19 4.13 3.68 -7.78
CA GLY A 19 4.27 5.09 -7.45
C GLY A 19 5.16 5.82 -8.45
N TRP A 20 4.94 7.13 -8.58
CA TRP A 20 5.67 7.99 -9.51
C TRP A 20 7.09 8.28 -9.05
N ASP A 21 7.25 8.70 -7.79
CA ASP A 21 8.54 9.05 -7.18
C ASP A 21 8.52 8.84 -5.66
N TRP A 22 9.69 9.01 -5.05
CA TRP A 22 9.88 8.84 -3.61
C TRP A 22 9.04 9.79 -2.75
N ASP A 23 8.97 11.07 -3.11
CA ASP A 23 8.34 12.10 -2.30
C ASP A 23 6.82 11.85 -2.26
N TRP A 24 6.25 11.43 -3.39
CA TRP A 24 4.86 10.97 -3.49
C TRP A 24 4.62 9.72 -2.65
N TYR A 25 5.48 8.70 -2.78
CA TYR A 25 5.34 7.45 -2.00
C TYR A 25 5.37 7.73 -0.50
N LYS A 26 6.31 8.56 -0.05
CA LYS A 26 6.44 8.98 1.35
C LYS A 26 5.22 9.75 1.86
N ALA A 27 4.70 10.69 1.06
CA ALA A 27 3.51 11.44 1.43
C ALA A 27 2.30 10.51 1.58
N VAL A 28 2.15 9.54 0.68
CA VAL A 28 1.09 8.51 0.74
C VAL A 28 1.25 7.64 1.98
N ASP A 29 2.43 7.10 2.23
CA ASP A 29 2.66 6.25 3.39
C ASP A 29 2.43 6.99 4.73
N LEU A 30 2.89 8.24 4.86
CA LEU A 30 2.61 9.06 6.04
C LEU A 30 1.11 9.28 6.24
N PHE A 31 0.39 9.60 5.16
CA PHE A 31 -1.05 9.76 5.19
C PHE A 31 -1.76 8.45 5.60
N LEU A 32 -1.36 7.30 5.05
CA LEU A 32 -1.95 6.01 5.39
C LEU A 32 -1.68 5.64 6.85
N MET A 33 -0.46 5.85 7.36
CA MET A 33 -0.20 5.65 8.78
C MET A 33 -1.11 6.48 9.68
N GLU A 34 -1.33 7.76 9.32
CA GLU A 34 -2.20 8.63 10.10
C GLU A 34 -3.67 8.18 10.06
N LYS A 35 -4.15 7.69 8.89
CA LYS A 35 -5.57 7.38 8.69
C LYS A 35 -5.97 5.94 9.02
N GLN A 36 -5.17 4.95 8.64
CA GLN A 36 -5.46 3.52 8.84
C GLN A 36 -4.54 2.86 9.87
N GLY A 37 -3.48 3.54 10.31
CA GLY A 37 -2.56 3.01 11.31
C GLY A 37 -1.45 2.14 10.71
N LYS A 38 -0.42 1.91 11.54
CA LYS A 38 0.77 1.14 11.18
C LYS A 38 0.45 -0.30 10.75
N GLU A 39 -0.34 -1.00 11.57
CA GLU A 39 -0.64 -2.42 11.38
C GLU A 39 -1.40 -2.70 10.08
N GLU A 40 -2.20 -1.74 9.62
CA GLU A 40 -2.93 -1.84 8.36
C GLU A 40 -2.10 -1.33 7.17
N THR A 41 -1.21 -0.35 7.38
CA THR A 41 -0.32 0.16 6.32
C THR A 41 0.73 -0.87 5.90
N ARG A 42 1.10 -1.82 6.77
CA ARG A 42 1.88 -3.03 6.44
C ARG A 42 3.05 -2.76 5.50
N MET A 43 3.88 -1.78 5.84
CA MET A 43 5.04 -1.47 5.00
C MET A 43 6.01 -2.66 4.98
N GLN A 44 6.43 -3.04 3.78
CA GLN A 44 7.25 -4.22 3.51
C GLN A 44 8.24 -3.93 2.38
N ARG A 45 9.29 -4.75 2.28
CA ARG A 45 10.05 -4.85 1.03
C ARG A 45 9.18 -5.50 -0.03
N ALA A 46 9.29 -5.00 -1.26
CA ALA A 46 8.58 -5.59 -2.39
C ALA A 46 9.38 -6.76 -2.97
N ASP A 47 8.65 -7.68 -3.59
CA ASP A 47 9.23 -8.87 -4.23
C ASP A 47 10.05 -8.52 -5.48
N VAL A 48 9.78 -7.35 -6.07
CA VAL A 48 10.46 -6.79 -7.24
C VAL A 48 11.46 -5.68 -6.87
N GLU A 49 12.08 -5.80 -5.68
CA GLU A 49 12.94 -4.79 -5.06
C GLU A 49 12.20 -3.47 -4.73
N GLY A 50 12.77 -2.69 -3.80
CA GLY A 50 12.14 -1.46 -3.31
C GLY A 50 11.08 -1.70 -2.23
N MET A 51 10.16 -0.76 -2.07
CA MET A 51 9.25 -0.69 -0.92
C MET A 51 7.79 -0.77 -1.35
N LYS A 52 6.95 -1.45 -0.57
CA LYS A 52 5.50 -1.41 -0.75
C LYS A 52 4.75 -1.18 0.57
N CYS A 53 3.60 -0.53 0.50
CA CYS A 53 2.67 -0.36 1.61
C CYS A 53 1.23 -0.65 1.17
N TRP A 54 0.40 -1.11 2.10
CA TRP A 54 -0.98 -1.49 1.85
C TRP A 54 -1.92 -0.29 2.04
N ARG A 55 -2.81 -0.06 1.07
CA ARG A 55 -3.90 0.92 1.17
C ARG A 55 -5.25 0.19 1.22
N ASN A 56 -5.99 0.39 2.30
CA ASN A 56 -7.34 -0.13 2.40
C ASN A 56 -8.28 0.59 1.41
N THR A 57 -9.17 -0.18 0.78
CA THR A 57 -10.30 0.40 0.03
C THR A 57 -11.32 0.86 1.07
N PRO A 58 -11.73 2.14 1.07
CA PRO A 58 -12.75 2.62 2.00
C PRO A 58 -14.03 1.80 1.86
N ARG A 59 -14.59 1.33 2.98
CA ARG A 59 -15.92 0.71 2.98
C ARG A 59 -16.94 1.80 2.65
N ARG A 60 -17.78 1.61 1.63
CA ARG A 60 -18.93 2.49 1.42
C ARG A 60 -19.92 2.25 2.55
N THR A 61 -20.27 3.29 3.29
CA THR A 61 -21.16 3.23 4.46
C THR A 61 -22.64 3.13 4.08
N GLU A 62 -22.98 2.92 2.81
CA GLU A 62 -24.35 3.07 2.30
C GLU A 62 -25.22 1.80 2.36
N ASP A 63 -24.68 0.59 2.57
CA ASP A 63 -25.47 -0.64 2.52
C ASP A 63 -25.93 -1.15 3.89
N ILE A 64 -26.63 -0.30 4.66
CA ILE A 64 -27.47 -0.79 5.78
C ILE A 64 -28.83 -1.29 5.25
N SER A 65 -29.19 -0.96 4.00
CA SER A 65 -30.40 -1.41 3.29
C SER A 65 -30.28 -2.82 2.69
N ASP A 66 -29.09 -3.22 2.23
CA ASP A 66 -28.94 -4.36 1.31
C ASP A 66 -28.47 -5.66 1.96
N ARG A 67 -28.54 -5.74 3.29
CA ARG A 67 -28.20 -6.94 4.09
C ARG A 67 -29.00 -8.20 3.71
N VAL A 68 -30.07 -8.07 2.92
CA VAL A 68 -30.92 -9.20 2.49
C VAL A 68 -30.57 -9.67 1.06
N LEU A 69 -29.83 -8.90 0.26
CA LEU A 69 -29.47 -9.26 -1.12
C LEU A 69 -27.97 -9.56 -1.31
N GLU A 70 -27.10 -9.11 -0.40
CA GLU A 70 -25.67 -9.43 -0.46
C GLU A 70 -25.34 -10.91 -0.16
N ASP A 71 -26.15 -11.58 0.67
CA ASP A 71 -25.98 -13.02 0.97
C ASP A 71 -26.23 -13.93 -0.26
N ALA A 72 -26.84 -13.40 -1.33
CA ALA A 72 -27.09 -14.13 -2.57
C ALA A 72 -26.18 -13.69 -3.74
N SER A 73 -25.35 -12.65 -3.57
CA SER A 73 -24.55 -12.05 -4.66
C SER A 73 -23.07 -11.81 -4.30
N GLY A 74 -22.38 -12.84 -3.80
CA GLY A 74 -20.94 -12.99 -4.05
C GLY A 74 -20.01 -11.89 -3.52
N VAL A 75 -20.27 -11.37 -2.31
CA VAL A 75 -19.34 -10.45 -1.61
C VAL A 75 -18.08 -11.18 -1.11
N GLU A 76 -18.11 -12.51 -1.09
CA GLU A 76 -16.98 -13.38 -0.79
C GLU A 76 -15.92 -13.27 -1.92
N GLY A 77 -14.94 -12.38 -1.74
CA GLY A 77 -13.82 -12.23 -2.67
C GLY A 77 -13.52 -10.80 -3.12
N ARG A 78 -14.30 -9.78 -2.71
CA ARG A 78 -13.95 -8.39 -3.04
C ARG A 78 -12.64 -7.98 -2.35
N ARG A 79 -11.69 -7.47 -3.13
CA ARG A 79 -10.39 -6.98 -2.65
C ARG A 79 -10.61 -5.89 -1.60
N LYS A 80 -9.89 -6.02 -0.48
CA LYS A 80 -9.99 -5.13 0.67
C LYS A 80 -9.10 -3.90 0.54
N GLY A 81 -8.24 -3.86 -0.47
CA GLY A 81 -7.21 -2.86 -0.65
C GLY A 81 -6.29 -3.23 -1.81
N PHE A 82 -5.16 -2.54 -1.88
CA PHE A 82 -4.10 -2.80 -2.86
C PHE A 82 -2.75 -2.35 -2.33
N TRP A 83 -1.69 -2.87 -2.93
CA TRP A 83 -0.32 -2.45 -2.66
C TRP A 83 0.05 -1.21 -3.44
N ILE A 84 0.75 -0.29 -2.81
CA ILE A 84 1.43 0.84 -3.44
C ILE A 84 2.90 0.52 -3.37
N HIS A 85 3.58 0.50 -4.51
CA HIS A 85 4.99 0.11 -4.63
C HIS A 85 5.83 1.28 -5.16
N ILE A 86 7.05 1.41 -4.67
CA ILE A 86 8.07 2.28 -5.25
C ILE A 86 9.31 1.44 -5.55
N CYS A 87 9.80 1.57 -6.79
CA CYS A 87 10.93 0.82 -7.28
C CYS A 87 12.22 1.21 -6.55
N VAL A 88 13.16 0.27 -6.40
CA VAL A 88 14.43 0.50 -5.71
C VAL A 88 15.24 1.68 -6.27
N TYR A 89 15.18 1.92 -7.59
CA TYR A 89 15.88 3.05 -8.22
C TYR A 89 15.32 4.41 -7.80
N ASP A 90 14.04 4.44 -7.42
CA ASP A 90 13.35 5.64 -6.96
C ASP A 90 13.27 5.70 -5.43
N VAL A 91 13.80 4.71 -4.71
CA VAL A 91 13.85 4.74 -3.24
C VAL A 91 14.97 5.68 -2.79
N ASN A 92 14.63 6.76 -2.09
CA ASN A 92 15.61 7.73 -1.57
C ASN A 92 15.60 7.81 -0.04
N LEU A 93 16.28 6.85 0.60
CA LEU A 93 16.43 6.78 2.05
C LEU A 93 17.53 7.69 2.63
N GLY A 94 18.15 8.53 1.80
CA GLY A 94 19.25 9.41 2.22
C GLY A 94 18.80 10.83 2.54
N ARG A 95 17.60 11.23 2.09
CA ARG A 95 17.15 12.63 2.13
C ARG A 95 16.48 13.00 3.45
N ASN A 96 15.98 12.05 4.23
CA ASN A 96 15.35 12.33 5.52
C ASN A 96 15.64 11.22 6.54
N PRO A 97 16.77 11.29 7.24
CA PRO A 97 17.25 10.22 8.12
C PRO A 97 16.26 9.89 9.25
N TYR A 98 15.46 10.85 9.71
CA TYR A 98 14.43 10.61 10.73
C TYR A 98 13.26 9.77 10.20
N TYR A 99 12.81 10.03 8.97
CA TYR A 99 11.76 9.21 8.36
C TYR A 99 12.29 7.80 8.08
N ASP A 100 13.49 7.71 7.49
CA ASP A 100 14.06 6.45 7.03
C ASP A 100 14.41 5.50 8.19
N GLN A 101 15.06 6.01 9.25
CA GLN A 101 15.40 5.21 10.43
C GLN A 101 14.15 4.81 11.23
N ASN A 102 13.23 5.76 11.48
CA ASN A 102 12.01 5.46 12.22
C ASN A 102 11.18 4.39 11.52
N ARG A 103 11.09 4.37 10.19
CA ARG A 103 10.33 3.33 9.48
C ARG A 103 11.05 1.99 9.42
N HIS A 104 12.36 2.01 9.24
CA HIS A 104 13.16 0.80 9.26
C HIS A 104 13.02 0.06 10.61
N ASP A 105 13.09 0.81 11.71
CA ASP A 105 12.91 0.29 13.06
C ASP A 105 11.45 -0.08 13.35
N LEU A 106 10.50 0.74 12.88
CA LEU A 106 9.06 0.50 13.08
C LEU A 106 8.57 -0.79 12.43
N TYR A 107 9.07 -1.13 11.25
CA TYR A 107 8.62 -2.30 10.48
C TYR A 107 9.62 -3.46 10.47
N ASN A 108 10.75 -3.34 11.18
CA ASN A 108 11.80 -4.36 11.25
C ASN A 108 12.20 -4.90 9.86
N LEU A 109 12.53 -3.99 8.93
CA LEU A 109 12.72 -4.28 7.50
C LEU A 109 14.02 -5.07 7.17
N GLY A 110 14.59 -5.75 8.17
CA GLY A 110 15.80 -6.57 8.10
C GLY A 110 17.10 -5.75 8.15
N PRO A 111 18.25 -6.38 8.42
CA PRO A 111 19.52 -5.69 8.68
C PRO A 111 20.16 -5.02 7.45
N LYS A 112 19.62 -5.25 6.24
CA LYS A 112 20.21 -4.75 5.00
C LYS A 112 19.83 -3.29 4.80
N GLN A 113 20.76 -2.34 4.97
CA GLN A 113 20.60 -1.04 4.32
C GLN A 113 20.38 -1.27 2.81
N TYR A 114 19.53 -0.47 2.16
CA TYR A 114 19.38 -0.55 0.71
C TYR A 114 20.73 -0.25 0.07
N GLN A 115 21.41 -1.29 -0.38
CA GLN A 115 22.66 -1.16 -1.11
C GLN A 115 22.29 -0.79 -2.53
N PHE A 116 22.46 0.48 -2.87
CA PHE A 116 22.55 0.90 -4.26
C PHE A 116 23.73 0.15 -4.88
N TYR A 117 23.46 -0.85 -5.70
CA TYR A 117 24.45 -1.24 -6.68
C TYR A 117 24.47 -0.09 -7.70
N ASN A 118 25.47 0.78 -7.58
CA ASN A 118 25.85 1.68 -8.66
C ASN A 118 26.17 0.77 -9.86
N LEU A 119 25.24 0.68 -10.81
CA LEU A 119 25.50 0.20 -12.17
C LEU A 119 25.76 1.43 -13.05
#